data_AF-A0A537DW37-F1
#
_entry.id   AF-A0A537DW37-F1
#
_cell.length_a   1.000
_cell.length_b   1.000
_cell.length_c   1.000
_cell.angle_alpha   90.00
_cell.angle_beta   90.00
_cell.angle_gamma   90.00
#
_symmetry.space_group_name_H-M   'P 1'
#
loop_
_entity.id
_entity.type
_entity.pdbx_description
1 polymer ?
#
loop_
_entity_poly.entity_id
_entity_poly.type
_entity_poly.pdbx_seq_one_letter_code
_entity_poly.pdbx_strand_id
1 'polypeptide(L)' 'MLKDHSTNGTYVTAEGGADILAQSEEVILGRRGRIGFGRPPDVGPEEALEYDGGSELQPQIPT' A
#
# COMPACT_ATOMS: atom_id res chain seq x y z
N MET A 1 -1.24 -7.27 -0.44
CA MET A 1 -2.65 -6.83 -0.34
C MET A 1 -2.79 -6.03 0.94
N LEU A 2 -3.40 -4.83 0.87
CA LEU A 2 -3.56 -3.93 2.01
C LEU A 2 -5.02 -3.95 2.47
N LYS A 3 -5.24 -4.11 3.78
CA LYS A 3 -6.54 -3.93 4.43
C LYS A 3 -6.43 -2.76 5.40
N ASP A 4 -7.20 -1.71 5.17
CA ASP A 4 -7.18 -0.53 6.02
C ASP A 4 -8.20 -0.64 7.16
N HIS A 5 -7.72 -0.47 8.39
CA HIS A 5 -8.53 -0.31 9.59
C HIS A 5 -8.25 1.03 10.31
N SER A 6 -7.51 1.94 9.65
CA SER A 6 -7.16 3.23 10.21
C SER A 6 -8.37 4.15 10.28
N THR A 7 -8.43 4.98 11.32
CA THR A 7 -9.50 5.98 11.48
C THR A 7 -9.21 7.25 10.68
N ASN A 8 -7.94 7.52 10.37
CA ASN A 8 -7.49 8.70 9.62
C ASN A 8 -7.26 8.42 8.13
N GLY A 9 -7.42 7.18 7.68
CA GLY A 9 -7.25 6.74 6.29
C GLY A 9 -5.80 6.45 5.92
N THR A 10 -5.63 5.49 5.01
CA THR A 10 -4.33 5.13 4.45
C THR A 10 -4.22 5.60 3.00
N TYR A 11 -3.12 6.25 2.64
CA TYR A 11 -2.83 6.70 1.28
C TYR A 11 -1.78 5.78 0.64
N VAL A 12 -1.99 5.37 -0.60
CA VAL A 12 -1.09 4.49 -1.34
C VAL A 12 -0.69 5.17 -2.64
N THR A 13 0.60 5.34 -2.86
CA THR A 13 1.17 5.81 -4.12
C THR A 13 1.92 4.65 -4.75
N ALA A 14 1.33 3.99 -5.75
CA ALA A 14 2.05 3.00 -6.53
C ALA A 14 3.13 3.68 -7.37
N GLU A 15 4.27 3.01 -7.61
CA GLU A 15 5.34 3.56 -8.45
C GLU A 15 4.79 3.94 -9.84
N GLY A 16 4.93 5.21 -10.23
CA GLY A 16 4.41 5.76 -11.48
C GLY A 16 2.87 5.91 -11.55
N GLY A 17 2.17 5.69 -10.44
CA GLY A 17 0.72 5.82 -10.31
C GLY A 17 0.27 7.10 -9.61
N ALA A 18 -1.05 7.25 -9.46
CA ALA A 18 -1.66 8.29 -8.65
C ALA A 18 -1.87 7.83 -7.21
N ASP A 19 -2.05 8.78 -6.30
CA ASP A 19 -2.41 8.51 -4.91
C ASP A 19 -3.81 7.90 -4.80
N ILE A 20 -3.90 6.83 -4.03
CA ILE A 20 -5.14 6.11 -3.75
C ILE A 20 -5.42 6.21 -2.26
N LEU A 21 -6.61 6.71 -1.90
CA LEU A 21 -7.08 6.69 -0.52
C LEU A 21 -7.80 5.36 -0.24
N ALA A 22 -7.18 4.52 0.57
CA ALA A 22 -7.62 3.15 0.88
C ALA A 22 -8.62 3.07 2.05
N GLN A 23 -9.52 4.05 2.23
CA GLN A 23 -10.41 4.10 3.40
C GLN A 23 -11.38 2.92 3.45
N SER A 24 -11.21 2.02 4.44
CA SER A 24 -12.09 0.87 4.71
C SER A 24 -12.25 -0.13 3.54
N GLU A 25 -11.40 -0.03 2.53
CA GLU A 25 -11.39 -0.89 1.35
C GLU A 25 -10.14 -1.76 1.31
N GLU A 26 -10.23 -2.84 0.54
CA GLU A 26 -9.11 -3.72 0.26
C GLU A 26 -8.40 -3.23 -1.00
N VAL A 27 -7.13 -2.84 -0.88
CA VAL A 27 -6.33 -2.35 -2.00
C VAL A 27 -5.31 -3.40 -2.42
N ILE A 28 -5.36 -3.79 -3.69
CA ILE A 28 -4.33 -4.61 -4.32
C ILE A 28 -3.14 -3.70 -4.63
N LEU A 29 -2.05 -3.88 -3.89
CA LEU A 29 -0.81 -3.16 -4.11
C LEU A 29 -0.12 -3.65 -5.38
N GLY A 30 0.45 -2.71 -6.14
CA GLY A 30 1.34 -3.03 -7.25
C GLY A 30 2.68 -3.61 -6.79
N ARG A 31 3.65 -3.69 -7.71
CA ARG A 31 4.98 -4.24 -7.40
C ARG A 31 5.72 -3.41 -6.37
N ARG A 32 5.65 -2.08 -6.45
CA ARG A 32 6.37 -1.15 -5.56
C ARG A 32 5.55 0.11 -5.34
N GLY A 33 5.86 0.83 -4.27
CA GLY A 33 5.24 2.10 -3.97
C GLY A 33 5.45 2.53 -2.52
N ARG A 34 4.64 3.51 -2.10
CA ARG A 34 4.73 4.16 -0.80
C ARG A 34 3.35 4.21 -0.15
N ILE A 35 3.32 4.12 1.18
CA ILE A 35 2.10 4.17 1.99
C ILE A 35 2.25 5.31 2.99
N GLY A 36 1.24 6.18 3.06
CA GLY A 36 1.16 7.28 4.00
C GLY A 36 -0.02 7.08 4.96
N PHE A 37 0.17 7.44 6.22
CA PHE A 37 -0.84 7.27 7.27
C PHE A 37 -1.49 8.61 7.60
N GLY A 38 -2.78 8.74 7.31
CA GLY A 38 -3.55 9.98 7.51
C GLY A 38 -3.27 11.10 6.51
N ARG A 39 -2.25 10.97 5.65
CA ARG A 39 -1.88 11.94 4.61
C ARG A 39 -1.11 11.28 3.45
N PRO A 40 -1.08 11.91 2.26
CA PRO A 40 -0.31 11.41 1.13
C PRO A 40 1.20 11.27 1.41
N PRO A 41 1.88 10.25 0.87
CA PRO A 41 3.32 10.02 1.05
C PRO A 41 4.23 11.19 0.65
N ASP A 42 3.80 12.04 -0.27
CA ASP A 42 4.58 13.19 -0.74
C ASP A 42 4.48 14.41 0.18
N VAL A 43 3.47 14.46 1.06
CA VAL A 43 3.28 15.54 2.05
C VAL A 43 4.11 15.30 3.32
N GLY A 44 4.41 14.04 3.65
CA GLY A 44 5.23 13.65 4.81
C GLY A 44 6.15 12.49 4.46
N PRO A 45 7.17 12.72 3.61
CA PRO A 45 7.97 11.64 3.04
C PRO A 45 8.77 10.82 4.06
N GLU A 46 9.12 11.42 5.20
CA GLU A 46 9.81 10.80 6.32
C GLU A 46 8.94 9.83 7.13
N GLU A 47 7.61 9.96 7.03
CA GLU A 47 6.64 9.09 7.70
C GLU A 47 6.02 8.04 6.76
N ALA A 48 6.42 8.06 5.48
CA ALA A 48 5.94 7.13 4.49
C ALA A 48 6.64 5.77 4.61
N LEU A 49 5.86 4.69 4.47
CA LEU A 49 6.37 3.32 4.40
C LEU A 49 6.55 2.91 2.94
N GLU A 50 7.77 2.53 2.55
CA GLU A 50 8.03 1.92 1.24
C GLU A 50 7.63 0.44 1.23
N TYR A 51 7.08 -0.03 0.12
CA TYR A 51 6.83 -1.45 -0.10
C TYR A 51 7.44 -1.92 -1.42
N ASP A 52 7.98 -3.14 -1.41
CA ASP A 52 8.34 -3.91 -2.60
C ASP A 52 7.60 -5.25 -2.52
N GLY A 53 6.48 -5.33 -3.21
CA GLY A 53 5.66 -6.51 -3.42
C GLY A 53 6.31 -7.53 -4.36
N GLY A 54 7.62 -7.77 -4.19
CA GLY A 54 8.31 -8.88 -4.82
C GLY A 54 7.49 -10.15 -4.64
N SER A 55 7.08 -10.75 -5.75
CA SER A 55 6.20 -11.92 -5.75
C SER A 55 6.90 -13.10 -5.08
N GLU A 56 6.63 -13.34 -3.80
CA GLU A 56 6.65 -14.69 -3.23
C GLU A 56 5.24 -15.27 -3.27
N LEU A 57 4.68 -15.38 -4.48
CA LEU A 57 3.67 -16.42 -4.71
C LEU A 57 4.40 -17.76 -4.64
N GLN A 58 4.61 -18.29 -3.44
CA GLN A 58 4.88 -19.71 -3.28
C GLN A 58 3.62 -20.44 -3.78
N PRO A 59 3.69 -21.27 -4.84
CA PRO A 59 2.57 -22.13 -5.16
C PRO A 59 2.34 -23.03 -3.96
N GLN A 60 1.18 -22.89 -3.31
CA GLN A 60 0.73 -23.87 -2.32
C GLN A 60 0.55 -25.19 -3.07
N ILE A 61 1.47 -26.13 -2.87
CA ILE A 61 1.32 -27.51 -3.34
C ILE A 61 0.21 -28.13 -2.46
N PRO A 62 -0.95 -28.52 -2.99
CA PRO A 62 -1.93 -29.26 -2.22
C PRO A 62 -1.29 -30.62 -1.87
N THR A 63 -1.25 -30.95 -0.58
CA THR A 63 -0.92 -32.30 -0.09
C THR A 63 -2.14 -33.20 -0.19
#